data_AF-B9W5P2-F1
#
_entry.id   AF-B9W5P2-F1
#
_cell.length_a   1.000
_cell.length_b   1.000
_cell.length_c   1.000
_cell.angle_alpha   90.00
_cell.angle_beta   90.00
_cell.angle_gamma   90.00
#
_symmetry.space_group_name_H-M   'P 1'
#
loop_
_entity.id
_entity.type
_entity.pdbx_description
1 polymer ?
#
loop_
_entity_poly.entity_id
_entity_poly.type
_entity_poly.pdbx_seq_one_letter_code
_entity_poly.pdbx_strand_id
1 'polypeptide(L)'
;GLKIHEDWGSTPAAIDTCLTVADKMDVQVAIHSDTLNESGFVEDTFKAFKGRTIHSFHTEGAGGGHAPDIIRAAGMPNVLPASTNPTMPFTANTIDEHLDMFMVCHH
;
A
#
# COMPACT_ATOMS: atom_id res chain seq x y z
N GLY A 1 3.04 -16.29 -1.24
CA GLY A 1 2.98 -15.01 -0.51
C GLY A 1 1.55 -14.69 -0.16
N LEU A 2 1.32 -13.59 0.56
CA LEU A 2 -0.01 -13.12 0.98
C LEU A 2 -0.22 -11.68 0.50
N LYS A 3 -1.47 -11.27 0.26
CA LYS A 3 -1.85 -9.89 -0.04
C LYS A 3 -2.71 -9.33 1.09
N ILE A 4 -2.31 -8.19 1.62
CA ILE A 4 -3.14 -7.35 2.50
C ILE A 4 -3.74 -6.25 1.62
N HIS A 5 -5.06 -6.08 1.67
CA HIS A 5 -5.80 -5.08 0.88
C HIS A 5 -6.81 -4.36 1.76
N GLU A 6 -6.98 -3.05 1.55
CA GLU A 6 -7.85 -2.26 2.41
C GLU A 6 -9.33 -2.67 2.34
N ASP A 7 -9.79 -3.14 1.17
CA ASP A 7 -11.11 -3.75 0.94
C ASP A 7 -11.40 -4.94 1.86
N TRP A 8 -10.36 -5.61 2.37
CA TRP A 8 -10.46 -6.71 3.34
C TRP A 8 -9.98 -6.30 4.75
N GLY A 9 -9.67 -5.02 4.94
CA GLY A 9 -9.13 -4.42 6.16
C GLY A 9 -7.61 -4.50 6.25
N SER A 10 -6.93 -3.41 5.86
CA SER A 10 -5.47 -3.24 6.02
C SER A 10 -5.08 -2.72 7.41
N THR A 11 -5.73 -3.24 8.46
CA THR A 11 -5.55 -2.75 9.84
C THR A 11 -4.20 -3.18 10.43
N PRO A 12 -3.66 -2.47 11.44
CA PRO A 12 -2.43 -2.86 12.13
C PRO A 12 -2.45 -4.30 12.67
N ALA A 13 -3.60 -4.79 13.14
CA ALA A 13 -3.75 -6.15 13.64
C ALA A 13 -3.65 -7.21 12.52
N ALA A 14 -4.26 -6.94 11.36
CA ALA A 14 -4.15 -7.80 10.18
C ALA A 14 -2.72 -7.82 9.64
N ILE A 15 -2.07 -6.65 9.57
CA ILE A 15 -0.67 -6.51 9.16
C ILE A 15 0.26 -7.32 10.07
N ASP A 16 0.15 -7.15 11.39
CA ASP A 16 1.02 -7.85 12.34
C ASP A 16 0.84 -9.37 12.28
N THR A 17 -0.40 -9.83 12.17
CA THR A 17 -0.73 -11.26 12.06
C THR A 17 -0.17 -11.86 10.78
N CYS A 18 -0.42 -11.21 9.65
CA CYS A 18 0.04 -11.66 8.34
C CYS A 18 1.58 -11.76 8.28
N LEU A 19 2.28 -10.72 8.73
CA LEU A 19 3.74 -10.71 8.78
C LEU A 19 4.31 -11.78 9.74
N THR A 20 3.65 -12.02 10.87
CA THR A 20 4.06 -13.10 11.80
C THR A 20 3.95 -14.49 11.16
N VAL A 21 2.94 -14.72 10.34
CA VAL A 21 2.79 -15.98 9.59
C VAL A 21 3.82 -16.06 8.46
N ALA A 22 4.05 -14.94 7.77
CA ALA A 22 5.03 -14.85 6.70
C ALA A 22 6.45 -15.21 7.15
N ASP A 23 6.90 -14.69 8.30
CA ASP A 23 8.21 -15.02 8.89
C ASP A 23 8.34 -16.52 9.21
N LYS A 24 7.27 -17.16 9.68
CA LYS A 24 7.27 -18.61 10.00
C LYS A 24 7.31 -19.49 8.77
N MET A 25 6.79 -19.00 7.65
CA MET A 25 6.62 -19.78 6.42
C MET A 25 7.63 -19.39 5.34
N ASP A 26 8.48 -18.39 5.58
CA ASP A 26 9.44 -17.83 4.63
C ASP A 26 8.78 -17.44 3.29
N VAL A 27 7.71 -16.64 3.36
CA VAL A 27 6.97 -16.16 2.19
C VAL A 27 6.83 -14.64 2.19
N GLN A 28 6.83 -14.02 1.01
CA GLN A 28 6.63 -12.57 0.87
C GLN A 28 5.18 -12.13 1.20
N VAL A 29 5.03 -10.88 1.68
CA VAL A 29 3.73 -10.20 1.85
C VAL A 29 3.71 -8.94 1.00
N ALA A 30 2.66 -8.79 0.20
CA ALA A 30 2.36 -7.55 -0.52
C ALA A 30 1.23 -6.78 0.19
N ILE A 31 1.29 -5.44 0.15
CA ILE A 31 0.28 -4.58 0.80
C ILE A 31 -0.23 -3.48 -0.14
N HIS A 32 -1.55 -3.28 -0.08
CA HIS A 32 -2.27 -2.06 -0.45
C HIS A 32 -2.82 -1.51 0.88
N SER A 33 -2.24 -0.42 1.39
CA SER A 33 -2.53 0.09 2.74
C SER A 33 -3.86 0.85 2.81
N ASP A 34 -4.28 1.24 4.00
CA ASP A 34 -5.55 1.91 4.30
C ASP A 34 -5.60 3.35 3.74
N THR A 35 -6.20 3.54 2.56
CA THR A 35 -6.33 4.88 1.93
C THR A 35 -7.09 5.86 2.81
N LEU A 36 -8.11 5.38 3.52
CA LEU A 36 -9.01 6.20 4.33
C LEU A 36 -8.39 6.68 5.64
N ASN A 37 -7.22 6.14 6.02
CA ASN A 37 -6.64 6.31 7.34
C ASN A 37 -7.62 5.90 8.46
N GLU A 38 -8.48 4.91 8.21
CA GLU A 38 -9.53 4.48 9.16
C GLU A 38 -8.91 3.94 10.45
N SER A 39 -7.86 3.14 10.31
CA SER A 39 -7.20 2.43 11.41
C SER A 39 -5.93 3.11 11.92
N GLY A 40 -5.62 4.29 11.41
CA GLY A 40 -4.43 5.09 11.71
C GLY A 40 -3.84 5.74 10.46
N PHE A 41 -2.83 6.59 10.65
CA PHE A 41 -2.09 7.20 9.53
C PHE A 41 -0.93 6.30 9.07
N VAL A 42 -0.21 6.73 8.04
CA VAL A 42 0.89 5.97 7.45
C VAL A 42 1.93 5.53 8.49
N GLU A 43 2.20 6.35 9.52
CA GLU A 43 3.14 6.00 10.60
C GLU A 43 2.66 4.81 11.43
N ASP A 44 1.36 4.66 11.62
CA ASP A 44 0.79 3.55 12.39
C ASP A 44 0.90 2.23 11.64
N THR A 45 0.70 2.28 10.31
CA THR A 45 1.00 1.16 9.41
C THR A 45 2.50 0.82 9.42
N PHE A 46 3.40 1.82 9.40
CA PHE A 46 4.84 1.60 9.48
C PHE A 46 5.27 0.98 10.81
N LYS A 47 4.66 1.41 11.93
CA LYS A 47 4.86 0.77 13.24
C LYS A 47 4.37 -0.69 13.21
N ALA A 48 3.26 -0.99 12.55
CA ALA A 48 2.73 -2.35 12.43
C ALA A 48 3.66 -3.29 11.64
N PHE A 49 4.46 -2.76 10.71
CA PHE A 49 5.48 -3.56 10.02
C PHE A 49 6.55 -4.10 10.99
N LYS A 50 6.85 -3.38 12.08
CA LYS A 50 7.88 -3.74 13.08
C LYS A 50 9.24 -4.05 12.45
N GLY A 51 9.58 -3.34 11.37
CA GLY A 51 10.83 -3.52 10.62
C GLY A 51 10.92 -4.81 9.79
N ARG A 52 9.85 -5.61 9.67
CA ARG A 52 9.82 -6.82 8.85
C ARG A 52 9.71 -6.50 7.36
N THR A 53 10.19 -7.41 6.52
CA THR A 53 10.19 -7.26 5.07
C THR A 53 8.76 -7.23 4.54
N ILE A 54 8.43 -6.25 3.71
CA ILE A 54 7.12 -6.13 3.06
C ILE A 54 7.24 -5.48 1.68
N HIS A 55 6.41 -5.92 0.73
CA HIS A 55 6.32 -5.34 -0.60
C HIS A 55 5.14 -4.34 -0.66
N SER A 56 5.43 -3.06 -0.85
CA SER A 56 4.39 -2.04 -1.07
C SER A 56 4.00 -2.01 -2.55
N PHE A 57 2.76 -2.34 -2.87
CA PHE A 57 2.21 -2.14 -4.22
C PHE A 57 1.88 -0.67 -4.44
N HIS A 58 1.99 -0.23 -5.71
CA HIS A 58 1.65 1.13 -6.18
C HIS A 58 2.02 2.21 -5.16
N THR A 59 3.30 2.20 -4.73
CA THR A 59 3.81 2.98 -3.59
C THR A 59 3.59 4.49 -3.76
N GLU A 60 3.40 4.99 -4.98
CA GLU A 60 3.07 6.40 -5.25
C GLU A 60 1.68 6.81 -4.73
N GLY A 61 0.69 5.91 -4.73
CA GLY A 61 -0.59 6.09 -4.04
C GLY A 61 -1.85 6.19 -4.91
N ALA A 62 -1.79 6.49 -6.21
CA ALA A 62 -2.98 6.58 -7.07
C ALA A 62 -3.71 5.24 -7.21
N GLY A 63 -2.97 4.13 -7.15
CA GLY A 63 -3.56 2.78 -7.10
C GLY A 63 -4.11 2.38 -5.72
N GLY A 64 -4.01 3.26 -4.72
CA GLY A 64 -4.46 3.09 -3.34
C GLY A 64 -3.30 3.04 -2.33
N GLY A 65 -3.59 3.51 -1.12
CA GLY A 65 -2.68 3.63 0.00
C GLY A 65 -2.92 4.92 0.79
N HIS A 66 -2.34 5.03 1.99
CA HIS A 66 -2.55 6.16 2.91
C HIS A 66 -2.47 7.51 2.19
N ALA A 67 -3.61 8.21 2.14
CA ALA A 67 -3.67 9.52 1.50
C ALA A 67 -3.19 10.61 2.47
N PRO A 68 -2.27 11.51 2.07
CA PRO A 68 -1.64 11.62 0.75
C PRO A 68 -0.18 11.09 0.70
N ASP A 69 0.30 10.40 1.72
CA ASP A 69 1.74 10.29 2.00
C ASP A 69 2.32 8.87 2.06
N ILE A 70 1.60 7.87 1.52
CA ILE A 70 2.08 6.48 1.39
C ILE A 70 3.43 6.36 0.65
N ILE A 71 3.75 7.31 -0.24
CA ILE A 71 5.04 7.35 -0.97
C ILE A 71 6.27 7.35 -0.05
N ARG A 72 6.12 7.76 1.21
CA ARG A 72 7.16 7.67 2.24
C ARG A 72 7.67 6.24 2.46
N ALA A 73 6.87 5.22 2.14
CA ALA A 73 7.26 3.82 2.26
C ALA A 73 8.50 3.48 1.41
N ALA A 74 8.71 4.19 0.29
CA ALA A 74 9.89 4.00 -0.57
C ALA A 74 11.22 4.35 0.12
N GLY A 75 11.19 5.15 1.20
CA GLY A 75 12.38 5.49 1.99
C GLY A 75 12.68 4.52 3.14
N MET A 76 11.83 3.50 3.36
CA MET A 76 12.01 2.56 4.47
C MET A 76 12.95 1.41 4.10
N PRO A 77 13.88 1.01 4.99
CA PRO A 77 14.88 -0.01 4.68
C PRO A 77 14.29 -1.43 4.55
N ASN A 78 13.15 -1.69 5.17
CA ASN A 78 12.47 -2.99 5.17
C ASN A 78 11.34 -3.08 4.13
N VAL A 79 11.15 -2.04 3.31
CA VAL A 79 10.12 -2.02 2.28
C VAL A 79 10.75 -2.26 0.92
N LEU A 80 10.13 -3.15 0.14
CA LEU A 80 10.41 -3.33 -1.28
C LEU A 80 9.33 -2.55 -2.05
N PRO A 81 9.60 -1.32 -2.52
CA PRO A 81 8.59 -0.49 -3.18
C PRO A 81 8.42 -0.87 -4.65
N ALA A 82 7.19 -0.79 -5.15
CA ALA A 82 6.90 -0.94 -6.58
C ALA A 82 5.87 0.07 -7.06
N SER A 83 5.98 0.46 -8.32
CA SER A 83 4.98 1.27 -9.03
C SER A 83 4.12 0.38 -9.93
N THR A 84 2.88 0.79 -10.18
CA THR A 84 2.05 0.24 -11.25
C THR A 84 2.19 1.09 -12.51
N ASN A 85 1.83 0.54 -13.66
CA ASN A 85 2.09 1.18 -14.95
C ASN A 85 1.21 2.39 -15.33
N PRO A 86 -0.01 2.64 -14.81
CA PRO A 86 -0.84 3.72 -15.36
C PRO A 86 -0.29 5.12 -15.09
N THR A 87 0.48 5.29 -14.00
CA THR A 87 1.10 6.58 -13.63
C THR A 87 2.46 6.80 -14.29
N MET A 88 2.90 5.91 -15.20
CA MET A 88 4.28 5.86 -15.71
C MET A 88 4.37 5.97 -17.24
N PRO A 89 5.01 7.04 -17.79
CA PRO A 89 5.44 8.27 -17.12
C PRO A 89 4.26 9.23 -16.88
N PHE A 90 4.52 10.35 -16.22
CA PHE A 90 3.60 11.47 -16.19
C PHE A 90 3.42 12.09 -17.59
N THR A 91 2.18 12.21 -18.05
CA THR A 91 1.82 12.78 -19.36
C THR A 91 0.67 13.80 -19.24
N ALA A 92 0.36 14.49 -20.34
CA ALA A 92 -0.69 15.50 -20.38
C ALA A 92 -2.08 14.98 -19.95
N ASN A 93 -2.36 13.69 -20.14
CA ASN A 93 -3.68 13.10 -19.86
C ASN A 93 -3.73 12.35 -18.53
N THR A 94 -2.61 12.19 -17.82
CA THR A 94 -2.52 11.27 -16.67
C THR A 94 -3.52 11.63 -15.58
N ILE A 95 -3.67 12.92 -15.24
CA ILE A 95 -4.59 13.35 -14.16
C ILE A 95 -6.05 13.18 -14.58
N ASP A 96 -6.42 13.64 -15.77
CA ASP A 96 -7.80 13.57 -16.26
C ASP A 96 -8.27 12.12 -16.40
N GLU A 97 -7.41 11.24 -16.94
CA GLU A 97 -7.66 9.80 -17.04
C GLU A 97 -7.83 9.16 -15.65
N HIS A 98 -6.93 9.46 -14.71
CA HIS A 98 -6.95 8.80 -13.40
C HIS A 98 -8.11 9.28 -12.52
N LEU A 99 -8.49 10.55 -12.61
CA LEU A 99 -9.62 11.07 -11.84
C LEU A 99 -10.92 10.41 -12.28
N ASP A 100 -11.17 10.33 -13.59
CA ASP A 100 -12.38 9.67 -14.12
C ASP A 100 -12.36 8.17 -13.81
N MET A 101 -11.22 7.50 -14.04
CA MET A 101 -11.05 6.08 -13.71
C MET A 101 -11.37 5.79 -12.23
N PHE A 102 -10.85 6.61 -11.30
CA PHE A 102 -11.08 6.44 -9.87
C PHE A 102 -12.56 6.58 -9.52
N MET A 103 -13.23 7.63 -10.01
CA MET A 103 -14.66 7.86 -9.78
C MET A 103 -15.51 6.72 -10.36
N VAL A 104 -15.19 6.24 -11.58
CA VAL A 104 -15.91 5.12 -12.20
C VAL A 104 -15.75 3.82 -11.40
N CYS A 105 -14.54 3.54 -10.88
CA CYS A 105 -14.29 2.35 -10.08
C CYS A 105 -14.98 2.38 -8.71
N HIS A 106 -15.19 3.56 -8.13
CA HIS A 106 -15.73 3.73 -6.76
C HIS A 106 -17.16 4.28 -6.67
N HIS A 107 -17.83 4.48 -7.82
CA HIS A 107 -19.21 4.98 -7.97
C HIS A 107 -19.42 6.41 -7.44
#